data_AF-A0A2J7QLP9-F1
#
_entry.id   AF-A0A2J7QLP9-F1
#
_cell.length_a   1.000
_cell.length_b   1.000
_cell.length_c   1.000
_cell.angle_alpha   90.00
_cell.angle_beta   90.00
_cell.angle_gamma   90.00
#
_symmetry.space_group_name_H-M   'P 1'
#
loop_
_entity.id
_entity.type
_entity.pdbx_description
1 polymer ?
#
loop_
_entity_poly.entity_id
_entity_poly.type
_entity_poly.pdbx_seq_one_letter_code
_entity_poly.pdbx_strand_id
1 'polypeptide(L)' 'MNRFVIHIYGEEGERMRLAEKINAYLPITINVNDPLPKTVCLPCIDRLEAHHELMEQFTWARQRLAEAKAAENSQVSIAG' A
#
# COMPACT_ATOMS: atom_id res chain seq x y z
N MET A 1 8.89 30.28 -0.34
CA MET A 1 8.66 29.01 0.39
C MET A 1 8.98 27.89 -0.59
N ASN A 2 10.14 27.24 -0.47
CA ASN A 2 10.51 26.15 -1.37
C ASN A 2 9.72 24.90 -0.95
N ARG A 3 8.84 24.41 -1.83
CA ARG A 3 8.17 23.12 -1.63
C ARG A 3 9.20 22.03 -1.92
N PHE A 4 9.60 21.28 -0.90
CA PHE A 4 10.38 20.06 -1.08
C PHE A 4 9.49 18.99 -1.72
N VAL A 5 9.96 18.42 -2.83
CA VAL A 5 9.25 17.41 -3.61
C VAL A 5 10.20 16.27 -3.96
N ILE A 6 9.66 15.06 -4.07
CA ILE A 6 10.36 13.85 -4.47
C ILE A 6 9.84 13.41 -5.83
N HIS A 7 10.74 13.00 -6.72
CA HIS A 7 10.37 12.38 -8.00
C HIS A 7 9.88 10.95 -7.75
N ILE A 8 8.66 10.64 -8.20
CA ILE A 8 7.99 9.35 -7.99
C ILE A 8 8.77 8.19 -8.59
N TYR A 9 9.38 8.40 -9.76
CA TYR A 9 10.25 7.44 -10.46
C TYR A 9 11.74 7.82 -10.36
N GLY A 10 12.11 8.65 -9.38
CA GLY A 10 13.51 8.87 -9.04
C GLY A 10 13.95 7.86 -7.97
N GLU A 11 15.26 7.81 -7.69
CA GLU A 11 15.86 6.88 -6.72
C GLU A 11 15.10 6.83 -5.38
N GLU A 12 14.81 7.99 -4.79
CA GLU A 12 14.09 8.06 -3.52
C GLU A 12 12.62 7.59 -3.65
N GLY A 13 11.95 7.91 -4.76
CA GLY A 13 10.58 7.47 -5.02
C GLY A 13 10.48 5.96 -5.24
N GLU A 14 11.47 5.36 -5.90
CA GLU A 14 11.61 3.91 -6.06
C GLU A 14 11.88 3.22 -4.73
N ARG A 15 12.82 3.75 -3.93
CA ARG A 15 13.11 3.24 -2.58
C ARG A 15 11.88 3.20 -1.68
N MET A 16 11.01 4.21 -1.81
CA MET A 16 9.74 4.30 -1.06
C MET A 16 8.57 3.57 -1.72
N ARG A 17 8.75 3.04 -2.95
CA ARG A 17 7.71 2.41 -3.78
C ARG A 17 6.49 3.32 -4.00
N LEU A 18 6.73 4.62 -4.24
CA LEU A 18 5.66 5.61 -4.38
C LEU A 18 4.70 5.27 -5.52
N ALA A 19 5.22 4.82 -6.67
CA ALA A 19 4.38 4.48 -7.82
C ALA A 19 3.40 3.34 -7.52
N GLU A 20 3.87 2.29 -6.85
CA GLU A 20 3.05 1.14 -6.45
C GLU A 20 1.97 1.56 -5.46
N LYS A 21 2.34 2.28 -4.40
CA LYS A 21 1.42 2.71 -3.34
C LYS A 21 0.35 3.66 -3.87
N ILE A 22 0.71 4.63 -4.71
CA ILE A 22 -0.26 5.55 -5.32
C ILE A 22 -1.29 4.78 -6.14
N ASN A 23 -0.83 3.90 -7.03
CA ASN A 23 -1.71 3.09 -7.88
C ASN A 23 -2.56 2.09 -7.09
N ALA A 24 -2.09 1.64 -5.92
CA ALA A 24 -2.82 0.69 -5.06
C ALA A 24 -3.91 1.37 -4.21
N TYR A 25 -3.67 2.60 -3.76
CA TYR A 25 -4.49 3.22 -2.70
C TYR A 25 -5.26 4.46 -3.14
N LEU A 26 -4.79 5.19 -4.15
CA LEU A 26 -5.46 6.39 -4.62
C LEU A 26 -6.29 6.08 -5.87
N PRO A 27 -7.41 6.79 -6.09
CA PRO A 27 -8.25 6.60 -7.26
C PRO A 27 -7.65 7.30 -8.51
N ILE A 28 -6.35 7.17 -8.72
CA ILE A 28 -5.62 7.69 -9.87
C ILE A 28 -4.65 6.62 -10.36
N THR A 29 -4.30 6.69 -11.64
CA THR A 29 -3.25 5.84 -12.20
C THR A 29 -2.11 6.71 -12.68
N ILE A 30 -0.88 6.34 -12.29
CA ILE A 30 0.34 7.01 -12.69
C ILE A 30 1.27 6.06 -13.44
N ASN A 31 1.93 6.61 -14.46
CA ASN A 31 2.83 5.90 -15.35
C ASN A 31 4.14 6.69 -15.60
N VAL A 32 5.23 5.96 -15.85
CA VAL A 32 6.54 6.52 -16.23
C VAL A 32 6.52 7.33 -17.54
N ASN A 33 5.46 7.22 -18.35
CA ASN A 33 5.23 7.98 -19.57
C ASN A 33 4.19 9.12 -19.46
N ASP A 34 3.59 9.34 -18.28
CA ASP A 34 2.67 10.47 -18.06
C ASP A 34 3.26 11.83 -18.47
N PRO A 35 2.44 12.70 -19.11
CA PRO A 35 2.86 14.02 -19.59
C PRO A 35 2.99 15.07 -18.47
N LEU A 36 2.53 14.76 -17.26
CA LEU A 36 2.56 15.65 -16.10
C LEU A 36 3.81 15.41 -15.22
N PRO A 37 4.27 16.41 -14.44
CA PRO A 37 5.41 16.26 -13.56
C PRO A 37 5.13 15.23 -12.46
N LYS A 38 6.02 14.22 -12.37
CA LYS A 38 5.90 13.05 -11.50
C LYS A 38 6.56 13.33 -10.16
N THR A 39 6.10 14.37 -9.50
CA THR A 39 6.61 14.78 -8.21
C THR A 39 5.53 14.75 -7.16
N VAL A 40 5.92 14.41 -5.95
CA VAL A 40 5.04 14.33 -4.79
C VAL A 40 5.69 15.09 -3.65
N CYS A 41 4.89 15.87 -2.90
CA CYS A 41 5.37 16.60 -1.74
C CYS A 41 5.32 15.72 -0.48
N LEU A 42 6.16 16.04 0.52
CA LEU A 42 6.25 15.26 1.77
C LEU A 42 4.90 15.03 2.47
N PRO A 43 4.01 16.03 2.63
CA PRO A 43 2.72 15.79 3.29
C PRO A 43 1.82 14.78 2.56
N CYS A 44 1.96 14.65 1.24
CA CYS A 44 1.25 13.63 0.48
C CYS A 44 1.85 12.23 0.71
N ILE A 45 3.18 12.15 0.86
CA ILE A 45 3.87 10.90 1.19
C ILE A 45 3.46 10.43 2.57
N ASP A 46 3.48 11.31 3.58
CA ASP A 46 3.13 10.94 4.95
C ASP A 46 1.71 10.35 5.02
N ARG A 47 0.76 10.93 4.28
CA ARG A 47 -0.61 10.41 4.17
C ARG A 47 -0.69 9.07 3.44
N LEU A 48 0.10 8.91 2.37
CA LEU A 48 0.15 7.67 1.60
C LEU A 48 0.73 6.53 2.44
N GLU A 49 1.78 6.80 3.22
CA GLU A 49 2.40 5.83 4.12
C GLU A 49 1.45 5.44 5.26
N ALA A 50 0.78 6.40 5.90
CA ALA A 50 -0.21 6.09 6.93
C ALA A 50 -1.36 5.21 6.39
N HIS A 51 -1.78 5.44 5.14
CA HIS A 51 -2.79 4.60 4.49
C HIS A 51 -2.25 3.20 4.19
N HIS A 52 -1.01 3.10 3.70
CA HIS A 52 -0.35 1.83 3.44
C HIS A 52 -0.25 0.98 4.71
N GLU A 53 0.24 1.56 5.82
CA GLU A 53 0.36 0.90 7.12
C GLU A 53 -1.00 0.36 7.59
N LEU A 54 -2.05 1.18 7.52
CA LEU A 54 -3.41 0.75 7.89
C LEU A 54 -3.89 -0.45 7.05
N MET A 55 -3.62 -0.43 5.74
CA MET A 55 -4.01 -1.52 4.84
C MET A 55 -3.21 -2.81 5.10
N GLU A 56 -1.94 -2.70 5.50
CA GLU A 56 -1.16 -3.85 5.95
C GLU A 56 -1.73 -4.46 7.23
N GLN A 57 -2.15 -3.63 8.20
CA GLN A 57 -2.81 -4.12 9.42
C GLN A 57 -4.12 -4.87 9.11
N PHE A 58 -4.94 -4.34 8.21
CA PHE A 58 -6.15 -5.05 7.77
C PHE A 58 -5.84 -6.36 7.07
N THR A 59 -4.80 -6.38 6.24
CA THR A 59 -4.39 -7.60 5.52
C THR A 59 -3.92 -8.66 6.51
N TRP A 60 -3.07 -8.29 7.47
CA TRP A 60 -2.59 -9.17 8.52
C TRP A 60 -3.73 -9.72 9.39
N ALA A 61 -4.64 -8.86 9.84
CA ALA A 61 -5.79 -9.27 10.64
C ALA A 61 -6.68 -10.26 9.87
N ARG A 62 -6.93 -10.01 8.57
CA ARG A 62 -7.70 -10.91 7.71
C ARG A 62 -7.04 -12.27 7.53
N GLN A 63 -5.71 -12.30 7.36
CA GLN A 63 -4.95 -13.55 7.26
C GLN A 63 -5.11 -14.40 8.52
N ARG A 64 -4.90 -13.80 9.70
CA ARG A 64 -5.06 -14.51 10.98
C ARG A 64 -6.47 -15.04 11.21
N LEU A 65 -7.49 -14.25 10.84
CA LEU A 65 -8.88 -14.70 10.91
C LEU A 65 -9.16 -15.87 9.94
N ALA A 66 -8.56 -15.87 8.75
CA ALA A 66 -8.68 -16.96 7.80
C ALA A 66 -7.99 -18.24 8.29
N GLU A 67 -6.79 -18.12 8.87
CA GLU A 67 -6.03 -19.23 9.47
C GLU A 67 -6.78 -19.86 10.64
N ALA A 68 -7.34 -19.05 11.54
CA ALA A 68 -8.15 -19.54 12.65
C ALA A 68 -9.37 -20.34 12.17
N LYS A 69 -10.09 -19.83 11.17
CA LYS A 69 -11.23 -20.54 10.55
C LYS A 69 -10.80 -21.86 9.90
N ALA A 70 -9.65 -21.89 9.22
CA ALA A 70 -9.15 -23.10 8.58
C ALA A 70 -8.77 -24.19 9.61
N ALA A 71 -8.21 -23.77 10.75
CA ALA A 71 -7.89 -24.66 11.87
C ALA A 71 -9.17 -25.25 12.50
N GLU A 72 -10.21 -24.44 12.71
CA GLU A 72 -11.51 -24.90 13.23
C GLU A 72 -12.19 -25.91 12.29
N ASN A 73 -12.18 -25.64 10.98
CA ASN A 73 -12.85 -26.51 9.99
C ASN A 73 -12.19 -27.89 9.86
N SER A 74 -10.90 -27.99 10.20
CA SER A 74 -10.16 -29.26 10.21
C SER A 74 -10.52 -30.16 11.41
N GLN A 75 -11.06 -29.59 12.50
CA GLN A 75 -11.47 -30.36 13.68
C GLN A 75 -12.88 -30.96 13.56
N VAL A 76 -13.75 -30.41 12.69
CA VAL A 76 -15.14 -30.89 12.50
C VAL A 76 -15.19 -32.20 11.68
N SER A 77 -14.16 -32.48 10.86
CA SER A 77 -14.15 -33.66 9.97
C SER A 77 -13.85 -35.00 10.68
N ILE A 78 -13.61 -35.01 11.99
CA ILE A 78 -13.27 -36.22 12.78
C ILE A 78 -14.45 -36.72 13.62
N ALA A 79 -15.60 -36.03 13.60
CA ALA A 79 -16.76 -36.32 14.46
C ALA A 79 -18.03 -36.69 13.68
N GLY A 80 -17.90 -37.22 12.46
CA GLY A 80 -18.99 -37.70 11.60
C GLY A 80 -18.87 -39.18 11.29
#